data_AF-A0AAD9PTR7-F1
#
_entry.id   AF-A0AAD9PTR7-F1
#
_cell.length_a   1.000
_cell.length_b   1.000
_cell.length_c   1.000
_cell.angle_alpha   90.00
_cell.angle_beta   90.00
_cell.angle_gamma   90.00
#
_symmetry.space_group_name_H-M   'P 1'
#
loop_
_entity.id
_entity.type
_entity.pdbx_description
1 polymer ?
#
loop_
_entity_poly.entity_id
_entity_poly.type
_entity_poly.pdbx_seq_one_letter_code
_entity_poly.pdbx_strand_id
1 'polypeptide(L)'
;MDKLVKMFVEGSKAEALDEEGVWCVCTVVCSESEAISVAFDGWGEEWNRTIDDPREIRELSVIPESSGRRKATNLSRKSPQITKVIRDDKLWMGHHEVLVLEVDPIRELITVLLPDDVKVSVNPEELFTTKPEEEKPRRSYKRRRVEEPSSAFYQDKPRALEEKPASVEDKLEDTCTDMNFDFSVFVLNHGAVLKVGSICFIDSCSSPFIISRIFKSSLGGSAFVSGVRCHCEGGKIISVVHNFQVTVDCSFVRPCSTEFCLSSVASEVCNFVFHGQTFVFLSQERNFGNVPYLRELRRHALGAQMRQAVSSGISLHATRPSQPISLGTFEPFHDMTIFGLSEKNKFKIPFSLGSGYSLLDNLMGKGWDVKSLRRDVADCHFKFVTLLTVYLDKKKSYS
;
A
#
# COMPACT_ATOMS: atom_id res chain seq x y z
N MET A 1 -23.27 -9.08 -30.37
CA MET A 1 -23.12 -10.04 -29.27
C MET A 1 -22.74 -11.44 -29.76
N ASP A 2 -23.40 -12.05 -30.74
CA ASP A 2 -23.07 -13.41 -31.26
C ASP A 2 -21.60 -13.70 -31.63
N LYS A 3 -20.84 -12.69 -32.07
CA LYS A 3 -19.38 -12.84 -32.30
C LYS A 3 -18.55 -12.73 -31.03
N LEU A 4 -19.00 -11.95 -30.05
CA LEU A 4 -18.33 -11.73 -28.77
C LEU A 4 -18.43 -12.97 -27.86
N VAL A 5 -19.62 -13.55 -27.77
CA VAL A 5 -19.91 -14.78 -27.01
C VAL A 5 -19.08 -15.96 -27.52
N LYS A 6 -18.72 -15.96 -28.81
CA LYS A 6 -17.83 -16.97 -29.40
C LYS A 6 -16.35 -16.76 -29.10
N MET A 7 -15.94 -15.56 -28.68
CA MET A 7 -14.55 -15.22 -28.38
C MET A 7 -14.20 -15.45 -26.91
N PHE A 8 -15.15 -15.22 -26.01
CA PHE A 8 -14.95 -15.32 -24.56
C PHE A 8 -15.63 -16.56 -24.01
N VAL A 9 -14.81 -17.58 -23.71
CA VAL A 9 -15.27 -18.87 -23.18
C VAL A 9 -15.20 -18.84 -21.66
N GLU A 10 -16.16 -19.46 -20.99
CA GLU A 10 -16.13 -19.65 -19.53
C GLU A 10 -14.78 -20.21 -19.04
N GLY A 11 -14.24 -19.61 -17.98
CA GLY A 11 -12.92 -19.91 -17.42
C GLY A 11 -11.73 -19.24 -18.12
N SER A 12 -11.93 -18.57 -19.26
CA SER A 12 -10.85 -17.86 -19.95
C SER A 12 -10.53 -16.50 -19.30
N LYS A 13 -9.28 -16.04 -19.45
CA LYS A 13 -8.84 -14.72 -19.01
C LYS A 13 -9.16 -13.66 -20.06
N ALA A 14 -9.64 -12.51 -19.59
CA ALA A 14 -9.96 -11.36 -20.41
C ALA A 14 -9.62 -10.07 -19.65
N GLU A 15 -9.78 -8.93 -20.31
CA GLU A 15 -9.74 -7.61 -19.69
C GLU A 15 -11.11 -6.98 -19.85
N ALA A 16 -11.62 -6.35 -18.78
CA ALA A 16 -12.91 -5.68 -18.80
C ALA A 16 -12.88 -4.38 -18.02
N LEU A 17 -13.77 -3.45 -18.37
CA LEU A 17 -13.98 -2.23 -17.59
C LEU A 17 -14.69 -2.57 -16.27
N ASP A 18 -14.24 -1.98 -15.18
CA ASP A 18 -14.99 -1.96 -13.92
C ASP A 18 -16.06 -0.85 -13.93
N GLU A 19 -16.82 -0.75 -12.84
CA GLU A 19 -17.87 0.26 -12.65
C GLU A 19 -17.35 1.71 -12.72
N GLU A 20 -16.06 1.93 -12.43
CA GLU A 20 -15.41 3.25 -12.47
C GLU A 20 -14.64 3.48 -13.77
N GLY A 21 -14.90 2.67 -14.81
CA GLY A 21 -14.31 2.83 -16.13
C GLY A 21 -12.82 2.51 -16.20
N VAL A 22 -12.33 1.62 -15.33
CA VAL A 22 -10.93 1.18 -15.32
C VAL A 22 -10.82 -0.22 -15.91
N TRP A 23 -9.88 -0.42 -16.85
CA TRP A 23 -9.59 -1.75 -17.41
C TRP A 23 -8.86 -2.62 -16.38
N CYS A 24 -9.48 -3.74 -16.03
CA CYS A 24 -9.01 -4.72 -15.05
C CYS A 24 -8.92 -6.11 -15.69
N VAL A 25 -7.98 -6.94 -15.20
CA VAL A 25 -7.91 -8.36 -15.59
C VAL A 25 -9.04 -9.12 -14.92
N CYS A 26 -9.72 -9.98 -15.67
CA CYS A 26 -10.85 -10.76 -15.19
C CYS A 26 -10.86 -12.17 -15.77
N THR A 27 -11.73 -13.01 -15.20
CA THR A 27 -12.04 -14.36 -15.66
C THR A 27 -13.49 -14.41 -16.09
N VAL A 28 -13.77 -14.97 -17.26
CA VAL A 28 -15.14 -15.13 -17.76
C VAL A 28 -15.85 -16.20 -16.93
N VAL A 29 -16.97 -15.83 -16.30
CA VAL A 29 -17.75 -16.71 -15.41
C VAL A 29 -18.90 -17.37 -16.16
N CYS A 30 -19.59 -16.61 -17.02
CA CYS A 30 -20.68 -17.12 -17.82
C CYS A 30 -20.76 -16.31 -19.12
N SER A 31 -21.04 -16.98 -20.22
CA SER A 31 -21.27 -16.36 -21.52
C SER A 31 -22.69 -16.70 -21.99
N GLU A 32 -23.61 -15.74 -21.86
CA GLU A 32 -24.98 -15.84 -22.36
C GLU A 32 -25.09 -15.17 -23.74
N SER A 33 -26.20 -15.39 -24.48
CA SER A 33 -26.33 -14.88 -25.85
C SER A 33 -26.24 -13.35 -25.97
N GLU A 34 -26.59 -12.63 -24.91
CA GLU A 34 -26.68 -11.16 -24.90
C GLU A 34 -25.76 -10.48 -23.89
N ALA A 35 -25.07 -11.22 -23.02
CA ALA A 35 -24.17 -10.64 -22.03
C ALA A 35 -23.10 -11.64 -21.56
N ILE A 36 -21.99 -11.12 -21.06
CA ILE A 36 -20.89 -11.90 -20.50
C ILE A 36 -20.70 -11.49 -19.03
N SER A 37 -20.82 -12.43 -18.11
CA SER A 37 -20.48 -12.19 -16.71
C SER A 37 -19.00 -12.48 -16.48
N VAL A 38 -18.31 -11.56 -15.82
CA VAL A 38 -16.88 -11.66 -15.50
C VAL A 38 -16.63 -11.48 -14.00
N ALA A 39 -15.61 -12.18 -13.50
CA ALA A 39 -15.07 -12.02 -12.16
C ALA A 39 -13.70 -11.36 -12.25
N PHE A 40 -13.53 -10.20 -11.63
CA PHE A 40 -12.23 -9.52 -11.61
C PHE A 40 -11.24 -10.23 -10.70
N ASP A 41 -9.98 -10.29 -11.12
CA ASP A 41 -8.97 -11.06 -10.39
C ASP A 41 -8.73 -10.49 -8.98
N GLY A 42 -9.03 -11.31 -7.97
CA GLY A 42 -8.87 -10.99 -6.55
C GLY A 42 -10.07 -10.30 -5.89
N TRP A 43 -11.13 -10.00 -6.64
CA TRP A 43 -12.35 -9.37 -6.15
C TRP A 43 -13.35 -10.44 -5.66
N GLY A 44 -14.26 -10.08 -4.75
CA GLY A 44 -15.34 -10.97 -4.32
C GLY A 44 -16.39 -11.19 -5.42
N GLU A 45 -17.10 -12.32 -5.38
CA GLU A 45 -18.12 -12.68 -6.40
C GLU A 45 -19.27 -11.68 -6.46
N GLU A 46 -19.54 -10.96 -5.36
CA GLU A 46 -20.52 -9.89 -5.29
C GLU A 46 -20.18 -8.68 -6.18
N TRP A 47 -18.92 -8.60 -6.65
CA TRP A 47 -18.43 -7.58 -7.57
C TRP A 47 -18.30 -8.06 -9.02
N ASN A 48 -18.84 -9.26 -9.31
CA ASN A 48 -18.92 -9.75 -10.67
C ASN A 48 -19.76 -8.79 -11.52
N ARG A 49 -19.26 -8.47 -12.72
CA ARG A 49 -19.94 -7.55 -13.64
C ARG A 49 -20.52 -8.33 -14.81
N THR A 50 -21.76 -8.01 -15.16
CA THR A 50 -22.38 -8.44 -16.41
C THR A 50 -22.15 -7.37 -17.47
N ILE A 51 -21.51 -7.77 -18.56
CA ILE A 51 -21.09 -6.91 -19.66
C ILE A 51 -22.02 -7.15 -20.84
N ASP A 52 -22.78 -6.12 -21.20
CA ASP A 52 -23.72 -6.09 -22.32
C ASP A 52 -23.20 -5.26 -23.51
N ASP A 53 -22.25 -4.34 -23.29
CA ASP A 53 -21.54 -3.62 -24.36
C ASP A 53 -20.21 -4.32 -24.73
N PRO A 54 -20.06 -4.79 -25.98
CA PRO A 54 -18.81 -5.29 -26.56
C PRO A 54 -17.56 -4.46 -26.33
N ARG A 55 -17.69 -3.16 -26.11
CA ARG A 55 -16.57 -2.24 -25.94
C ARG A 55 -15.97 -2.30 -24.54
N GLU A 56 -16.67 -2.89 -23.58
CA GLU A 56 -16.25 -2.98 -22.19
C GLU A 56 -15.51 -4.28 -21.85
N ILE A 57 -15.27 -5.15 -22.84
CA ILE A 57 -14.49 -6.38 -22.69
C ILE A 57 -13.57 -6.59 -23.90
N ARG A 58 -12.37 -7.11 -23.66
CA ARG A 58 -11.39 -7.43 -24.70
C ARG A 58 -10.53 -8.63 -24.31
N GLU A 59 -9.88 -9.22 -25.32
CA GLU A 59 -8.88 -10.26 -25.10
C GLU A 59 -7.70 -9.73 -24.29
N LEU A 60 -7.07 -10.61 -23.52
CA LEU A 60 -5.91 -10.28 -22.69
C LEU A 60 -4.79 -9.69 -23.56
N SER A 61 -4.31 -8.52 -23.18
CA SER A 61 -3.28 -7.78 -23.90
C SER A 61 -1.93 -8.49 -23.77
N VAL A 62 -1.32 -8.83 -24.91
CA VAL A 62 0.05 -9.37 -24.93
C VAL A 62 1.03 -8.20 -24.78
N ILE A 63 1.45 -7.93 -23.55
CA ILE A 63 2.47 -6.93 -23.25
C ILE A 63 3.85 -7.61 -23.38
N PRO A 64 4.77 -7.14 -24.24
CA PRO A 64 6.09 -7.74 -24.37
C PRO A 64 6.87 -7.68 -23.06
N GLU A 65 7.44 -8.81 -22.60
CA GLU A 65 8.19 -8.96 -21.34
C GLU A 65 9.33 -7.93 -21.14
N SER A 66 9.77 -7.25 -22.21
CA SER A 66 10.73 -6.15 -22.16
C SER A 66 10.25 -4.91 -21.37
N SER A 67 8.95 -4.80 -21.04
CA SER A 67 8.40 -3.77 -20.15
C SER A 67 8.39 -4.17 -18.66
N GLY A 68 8.84 -5.39 -18.32
CA GLY A 68 8.88 -5.93 -16.95
C GLY A 68 9.80 -5.19 -15.96
N ARG A 69 10.53 -4.17 -16.43
CA ARG A 69 11.00 -3.08 -15.57
C ARG A 69 10.23 -1.84 -16.01
N ARG A 70 9.24 -1.41 -15.22
CA ARG A 70 8.78 -0.02 -15.28
C ARG A 70 10.04 0.83 -15.21
N LYS A 71 10.39 1.48 -16.33
CA LYS A 71 11.28 2.64 -16.24
C LYS A 71 10.51 3.56 -15.30
N ALA A 72 11.11 3.88 -14.16
CA ALA A 72 10.64 5.03 -13.39
C ALA A 72 10.94 6.26 -14.25
N THR A 73 10.14 6.47 -15.31
CA THR A 73 10.09 7.77 -15.96
C THR A 73 9.56 8.70 -14.89
N ASN A 74 10.38 9.70 -14.59
CA ASN A 74 10.03 10.77 -13.69
C ASN A 74 8.79 11.46 -14.24
N LEU A 75 7.60 10.98 -13.86
CA LEU A 75 6.40 11.78 -13.98
C LEU A 75 6.65 13.00 -13.10
N SER A 76 6.81 14.14 -13.78
CA SER A 76 6.69 15.46 -13.17
C SER A 76 5.59 15.43 -12.12
N ARG A 77 5.75 16.11 -10.97
CA ARG A 77 4.68 16.26 -9.97
C ARG A 77 3.35 16.76 -10.55
N LYS A 78 3.37 17.26 -11.80
CA LYS A 78 2.21 17.77 -12.53
C LYS A 78 1.45 16.70 -13.31
N SER A 79 2.08 15.60 -13.74
CA SER A 79 1.40 14.57 -14.55
C SER A 79 0.62 13.60 -13.64
N PRO A 80 -0.59 13.18 -14.00
CA PRO A 80 -1.38 12.25 -13.22
C PRO A 80 -0.70 10.89 -13.15
N GLN A 81 -0.77 10.25 -11.99
CA GLN A 81 -0.39 8.84 -11.87
C GLN A 81 -1.57 8.02 -12.35
N ILE A 82 -1.39 7.20 -13.39
CA ILE A 82 -2.50 6.44 -13.99
C ILE A 82 -3.25 5.58 -12.97
N THR A 83 -2.54 5.06 -11.96
CA THR A 83 -3.11 4.32 -10.83
C THR A 83 -3.80 5.22 -9.79
N LYS A 84 -4.21 6.43 -10.14
CA LYS A 84 -4.95 7.38 -9.30
C LYS A 84 -6.05 8.08 -10.07
N VAL A 85 -6.18 7.79 -11.37
CA VAL A 85 -7.17 8.38 -12.25
C VAL A 85 -8.32 7.40 -12.38
N ILE A 86 -9.54 7.90 -12.31
CA ILE A 86 -10.79 7.15 -12.56
C ILE A 86 -11.66 7.90 -13.56
N ARG A 87 -12.75 7.27 -14.03
CA ARG A 87 -13.78 7.94 -14.83
C ARG A 87 -14.31 9.17 -14.08
N ASP A 88 -14.68 10.18 -14.86
CA ASP A 88 -15.19 11.48 -14.43
C ASP A 88 -14.18 12.41 -13.73
N ASP A 89 -12.93 11.98 -13.55
CA ASP A 89 -11.85 12.87 -13.14
C ASP A 89 -11.66 14.00 -14.15
N LYS A 90 -11.32 15.19 -13.63
CA LYS A 90 -10.99 16.36 -14.45
C LYS A 90 -9.48 16.57 -14.48
N LEU A 91 -8.92 16.44 -15.67
CA LEU A 91 -7.49 16.64 -15.91
C LEU A 91 -7.27 17.77 -16.91
N TRP A 92 -6.01 18.12 -17.17
CA TRP A 92 -5.65 19.15 -18.15
C TRP A 92 -4.81 18.56 -19.27
N MET A 93 -5.21 18.80 -20.52
CA MET A 93 -4.41 18.52 -21.71
C MET A 93 -4.06 19.85 -22.36
N GLY A 94 -2.79 20.27 -22.26
CA GLY A 94 -2.39 21.62 -22.61
C GLY A 94 -3.19 22.66 -21.81
N HIS A 95 -3.95 23.53 -22.49
CA HIS A 95 -4.77 24.57 -21.84
C HIS A 95 -6.25 24.21 -21.69
N HIS A 96 -6.63 22.95 -21.97
CA HIS A 96 -8.01 22.49 -21.90
C HIS A 96 -8.22 21.61 -20.67
N GLU A 97 -9.30 21.85 -19.92
CA GLU A 97 -9.82 20.89 -18.95
C GLU A 97 -10.51 19.77 -19.73
N VAL A 98 -10.15 18.52 -19.43
CA VAL A 98 -10.65 17.31 -20.09
C VAL A 98 -11.27 16.39 -19.05
N LEU A 99 -12.33 15.68 -19.45
CA LEU A 99 -13.02 14.71 -18.59
C LEU A 99 -12.49 13.30 -18.88
N VAL A 100 -12.12 12.54 -17.87
CA VAL A 100 -11.70 11.14 -18.05
C VAL A 100 -12.91 10.26 -18.30
N LEU A 101 -12.87 9.44 -19.36
CA LEU A 101 -13.93 8.50 -19.71
C LEU A 101 -13.56 7.07 -19.31
N GLU A 102 -12.31 6.68 -19.58
CA GLU A 102 -11.79 5.35 -19.33
C GLU A 102 -10.30 5.41 -18.97
N VAL A 103 -9.86 4.50 -18.12
CA VAL A 103 -8.45 4.37 -17.71
C VAL A 103 -7.98 2.95 -18.01
N ASP A 104 -6.84 2.83 -18.67
CA ASP A 104 -6.24 1.56 -19.04
C ASP A 104 -4.85 1.41 -18.38
N PRO A 105 -4.78 0.97 -17.11
CA PRO A 105 -3.52 0.75 -16.42
C PRO A 105 -2.67 -0.35 -17.07
N ILE A 106 -3.29 -1.24 -17.84
CA ILE A 106 -2.65 -2.39 -18.48
C ILE A 106 -1.84 -1.92 -19.70
N ARG A 107 -2.42 -1.05 -20.54
CA ARG A 107 -1.76 -0.47 -21.72
C ARG A 107 -1.15 0.91 -21.48
N GLU A 108 -1.23 1.42 -20.25
CA GLU A 108 -0.76 2.75 -19.85
C GLU A 108 -1.43 3.91 -20.62
N LEU A 109 -2.74 3.82 -20.86
CA LEU A 109 -3.51 4.82 -21.60
C LEU A 109 -4.65 5.41 -20.76
N ILE A 110 -4.99 6.67 -20.99
CA ILE A 110 -6.18 7.34 -20.44
C ILE A 110 -6.99 7.90 -21.60
N THR A 111 -8.27 7.52 -21.69
CA THR A 111 -9.21 8.07 -22.67
C THR A 111 -9.94 9.26 -22.06
N VAL A 112 -9.81 10.42 -22.68
CA VAL A 112 -10.41 11.68 -22.22
C VAL A 112 -11.37 12.27 -23.25
N LEU A 113 -12.33 13.04 -22.79
CA LEU A 113 -13.23 13.88 -23.58
C LEU A 113 -12.70 15.32 -23.58
N LEU A 114 -12.38 15.83 -24.76
CA LEU A 114 -12.01 17.22 -24.97
C LEU A 114 -13.26 18.13 -24.97
N PRO A 115 -13.11 19.46 -24.78
CA PRO A 115 -14.23 20.40 -24.79
C PRO A 115 -15.03 20.48 -26.09
N ASP A 116 -14.49 19.98 -27.20
CA ASP A 116 -15.13 19.88 -28.52
C ASP A 116 -15.80 18.52 -28.76
N ASP A 117 -16.06 17.78 -27.69
CA ASP A 117 -16.68 16.44 -27.67
C ASP A 117 -15.84 15.35 -28.40
N VAL A 118 -14.56 15.62 -28.65
CA VAL A 118 -13.64 14.65 -29.24
C VAL A 118 -13.07 13.74 -28.16
N LYS A 119 -13.14 12.42 -28.39
CA LYS A 119 -12.52 11.41 -27.52
C LYS A 119 -11.09 11.12 -27.98
N VAL A 120 -10.13 11.18 -27.08
CA VAL A 120 -8.72 10.90 -27.37
C VAL A 120 -8.12 10.01 -26.28
N SER A 121 -7.39 8.97 -26.69
CA SER A 121 -6.59 8.14 -25.78
C SER A 121 -5.14 8.61 -25.79
N VAL A 122 -4.63 8.97 -24.62
CA VAL A 122 -3.29 9.57 -24.46
C VAL A 122 -2.50 8.87 -23.35
N ASN A 123 -1.18 9.05 -23.36
CA ASN A 123 -0.36 8.62 -22.23
C ASN A 123 -0.56 9.56 -21.03
N PRO A 124 -0.39 9.09 -19.78
CA PRO A 124 -0.46 9.93 -18.59
C PRO A 124 0.50 11.13 -18.60
N GLU A 125 1.63 11.01 -19.34
CA GLU A 125 2.62 12.07 -19.49
C GLU A 125 2.09 13.31 -20.25
N GLU A 126 1.05 13.14 -21.06
CA GLU A 126 0.42 14.20 -21.86
C GLU A 126 -0.65 14.99 -21.07
N LEU A 127 -0.98 14.52 -19.86
CA LEU A 127 -2.00 15.10 -19.00
C LEU A 127 -1.37 15.78 -17.77
N PHE A 128 -2.14 16.69 -17.16
CA PHE A 128 -1.75 17.40 -15.94
C PHE A 128 -2.89 17.43 -14.91
N THR A 129 -2.55 17.32 -13.63
CA THR A 129 -3.52 17.39 -12.52
C THR A 129 -3.96 18.81 -12.18
N THR A 130 -3.26 19.81 -12.71
CA THR A 130 -3.57 21.23 -12.54
C THR A 130 -3.32 21.97 -13.85
N LYS A 131 -4.05 23.06 -14.09
CA LYS A 131 -3.84 23.95 -15.23
C LYS A 131 -2.36 24.32 -15.39
N PRO A 132 -1.73 24.05 -16.54
CA PRO A 132 -0.36 24.47 -16.80
C PRO A 132 -0.24 26.01 -16.71
N GLU A 133 0.53 26.50 -15.75
CA GLU A 133 0.92 27.91 -15.71
C GLU A 133 1.80 28.22 -16.92
N GLU A 134 1.51 29.32 -17.64
CA GLU A 134 2.44 29.91 -18.60
C GLU A 134 3.77 30.20 -17.89
N GLU A 135 4.89 29.74 -18.44
CA GLU A 135 6.22 30.00 -17.89
C GLU A 135 6.48 31.52 -17.85
N LYS A 136 6.21 32.14 -16.69
CA LYS A 136 6.70 33.49 -16.41
C LYS A 136 8.19 33.40 -16.07
N PRO A 137 9.05 34.27 -16.64
CA PRO A 137 10.48 34.25 -16.35
C PRO A 137 10.72 34.47 -14.85
N ARG A 138 11.43 33.52 -14.24
CA ARG A 138 11.71 33.47 -12.80
C ARG A 138 12.41 34.76 -12.33
N ARG A 139 11.72 35.60 -11.56
CA ARG A 139 12.36 36.63 -10.72
C ARG A 139 12.61 36.05 -9.33
N SER A 140 13.89 35.98 -8.95
CA SER A 140 14.33 35.60 -7.61
C SER A 140 13.89 36.63 -6.58
N TYR A 141 12.99 36.27 -5.66
CA TYR A 141 12.75 37.07 -4.45
C TYR A 141 13.34 36.35 -3.23
N LYS A 142 14.47 36.87 -2.74
CA LYS A 142 14.93 36.67 -1.36
C LYS A 142 13.88 37.27 -0.43
N ARG A 143 13.24 36.47 0.44
CA ARG A 143 12.45 37.00 1.55
C ARG A 143 13.23 36.86 2.87
N ARG A 144 13.39 38.02 3.49
CA ARG A 144 14.05 38.31 4.76
C ARG A 144 13.07 37.96 5.89
N ARG A 145 13.57 37.28 6.93
CA ARG A 145 12.88 36.97 8.18
C ARG A 145 12.64 38.27 8.96
N VAL A 146 11.44 38.46 9.49
CA VAL A 146 11.10 39.48 10.48
C VAL A 146 10.25 38.80 11.57
N GLU A 147 10.84 38.60 12.74
CA GLU A 147 10.20 38.51 14.06
C GLU A 147 9.80 39.95 14.46
N GLU A 148 8.73 40.30 15.17
CA GLU A 148 8.05 39.83 16.40
C GLU A 148 6.82 40.80 16.61
N PRO A 149 6.05 40.91 17.72
CA PRO A 149 5.82 40.06 18.90
C PRO A 149 4.31 39.85 19.25
N SER A 150 4.06 39.17 20.38
CA SER A 150 2.79 38.83 21.00
C SER A 150 1.93 40.01 21.53
N SER A 151 0.61 39.85 21.60
CA SER A 151 -0.15 39.97 22.87
C SER A 151 -1.67 39.68 22.75
N ALA A 152 -2.15 39.01 23.80
CA ALA A 152 -3.45 39.10 24.48
C ALA A 152 -4.76 38.54 23.84
N PHE A 153 -5.16 37.39 24.39
CA PHE A 153 -6.39 37.10 25.17
C PHE A 153 -7.79 37.54 24.69
N TYR A 154 -8.70 36.54 24.75
CA TYR A 154 -10.14 36.50 25.06
C TYR A 154 -10.81 35.50 24.10
N GLN A 155 -11.69 34.56 24.45
CA GLN A 155 -12.26 34.13 25.72
C GLN A 155 -12.90 32.75 25.48
N ASP A 156 -12.85 31.90 26.50
CA ASP A 156 -13.40 30.55 26.54
C ASP A 156 -14.94 30.58 26.66
N LYS A 157 -15.65 29.71 25.92
CA LYS A 157 -17.02 29.30 26.25
C LYS A 157 -17.31 27.89 25.70
N PRO A 158 -17.96 27.03 26.50
CA PRO A 158 -18.05 25.59 26.23
C PRO A 158 -19.23 25.27 25.31
N ARG A 159 -19.04 24.35 24.37
CA ARG A 159 -20.13 23.76 23.59
C ARG A 159 -20.49 22.39 24.14
N ALA A 160 -21.78 22.23 24.35
CA ALA A 160 -22.45 21.15 25.05
C ALA A 160 -22.20 19.77 24.43
N LEU A 161 -22.15 18.76 25.29
CA LEU A 161 -22.37 17.37 24.94
C LEU A 161 -23.79 17.23 24.35
N GLU A 162 -23.87 16.85 23.07
CA GLU A 162 -25.04 16.15 22.56
C GLU A 162 -24.78 14.65 22.66
N GLU A 163 -25.49 14.01 23.57
CA GLU A 163 -25.69 12.57 23.59
C GLU A 163 -26.57 12.17 22.40
N LYS A 164 -26.09 11.23 21.59
CA LYS A 164 -26.92 10.44 20.67
C LYS A 164 -26.46 8.97 20.70
N PRO A 165 -27.35 8.03 20.39
CA PRO A 165 -27.67 6.92 21.27
C PRO A 165 -26.83 5.69 20.96
N ALA A 166 -26.88 4.77 21.91
CA ALA A 166 -26.16 3.52 21.95
C ALA A 166 -26.37 2.61 20.73
N SER A 167 -25.23 2.01 20.35
CA SER A 167 -25.05 0.61 19.95
C SER A 167 -25.95 0.02 18.87
N VAL A 168 -25.39 -0.09 17.66
CA VAL A 168 -25.51 -1.35 16.92
C VAL A 168 -24.19 -2.08 17.17
N GLU A 169 -24.22 -3.04 18.09
CA GLU A 169 -23.20 -4.08 18.17
C GLU A 169 -23.20 -4.79 16.82
N ASP A 170 -22.22 -4.50 15.98
CA ASP A 170 -21.90 -5.40 14.88
C ASP A 170 -21.43 -6.70 15.52
N LYS A 171 -22.31 -7.69 15.44
CA LYS A 171 -22.06 -9.05 15.88
C LYS A 171 -20.80 -9.52 15.18
N LEU A 172 -19.71 -9.64 15.94
CA LEU A 172 -18.65 -10.56 15.63
C LEU A 172 -19.32 -11.94 15.64
N GLU A 173 -19.79 -12.39 14.48
CA GLU A 173 -20.21 -13.77 14.34
C GLU A 173 -18.98 -14.63 14.57
N ASP A 174 -18.99 -15.28 15.73
CA ASP A 174 -18.09 -16.32 16.17
C ASP A 174 -18.27 -17.54 15.25
N THR A 175 -17.73 -17.44 14.03
CA THR A 175 -17.57 -18.58 13.13
C THR A 175 -16.19 -19.18 13.36
N CYS A 176 -16.18 -20.06 14.35
CA CYS A 176 -15.32 -21.23 14.44
C CYS A 176 -14.95 -21.78 13.05
N THR A 177 -13.63 -21.87 12.78
CA THR A 177 -12.87 -22.57 11.68
C THR A 177 -11.85 -21.70 10.93
N ASP A 178 -11.62 -20.44 11.33
CA ASP A 178 -10.55 -19.66 10.71
C ASP A 178 -9.17 -20.18 11.17
N MET A 179 -8.57 -21.06 10.35
CA MET A 179 -7.24 -21.66 10.55
C MET A 179 -6.10 -20.74 10.09
N ASN A 180 -6.36 -19.45 9.92
CA ASN A 180 -5.37 -18.48 9.49
C ASN A 180 -4.52 -17.96 10.66
N PHE A 181 -3.28 -17.59 10.34
CA PHE A 181 -2.35 -16.93 11.23
C PHE A 181 -2.37 -15.43 10.97
N ASP A 182 -2.89 -14.65 11.91
CA ASP A 182 -3.02 -13.19 11.75
C ASP A 182 -1.74 -12.41 12.11
N PHE A 183 -1.52 -11.31 11.39
CA PHE A 183 -0.39 -10.40 11.57
C PHE A 183 -0.87 -8.94 11.56
N SER A 184 -0.33 -8.11 12.45
CA SER A 184 -0.57 -6.66 12.41
C SER A 184 0.42 -5.92 11.51
N VAL A 185 1.58 -6.55 11.26
CA VAL A 185 2.63 -6.07 10.38
C VAL A 185 3.29 -7.27 9.70
N PHE A 186 3.61 -7.13 8.42
CA PHE A 186 4.25 -8.17 7.63
C PHE A 186 5.34 -7.56 6.73
N VAL A 187 6.47 -8.24 6.63
CA VAL A 187 7.66 -7.76 5.89
C VAL A 187 7.89 -8.69 4.71
N LEU A 188 7.79 -8.15 3.50
CA LEU A 188 7.96 -8.90 2.27
C LEU A 188 9.44 -9.15 1.96
N ASN A 189 9.74 -10.15 1.14
CA ASN A 189 11.11 -10.54 0.78
C ASN A 189 11.90 -9.43 0.07
N HIS A 190 11.23 -8.57 -0.70
CA HIS A 190 11.84 -7.37 -1.30
C HIS A 190 11.90 -6.17 -0.33
N GLY A 191 11.48 -6.37 0.93
CA GLY A 191 11.61 -5.40 2.00
C GLY A 191 10.48 -4.38 2.14
N ALA A 192 9.36 -4.54 1.45
CA ALA A 192 8.24 -3.65 1.71
C ALA A 192 7.51 -4.10 2.97
N VAL A 193 7.03 -3.13 3.75
CA VAL A 193 6.36 -3.37 5.02
C VAL A 193 4.87 -3.11 4.84
N LEU A 194 4.07 -4.14 5.07
CA LEU A 194 2.61 -4.09 5.10
C LEU A 194 2.18 -3.95 6.56
N LYS A 195 1.23 -3.05 6.84
CA LYS A 195 0.73 -2.82 8.19
C LYS A 195 -0.76 -2.53 8.12
N VAL A 196 -1.54 -3.15 9.02
CA VAL A 196 -2.97 -2.86 9.13
C VAL A 196 -3.20 -1.36 9.37
N GLY A 197 -4.18 -0.80 8.68
CA GLY A 197 -4.50 0.62 8.63
C GLY A 197 -3.64 1.44 7.67
N SER A 198 -2.66 0.82 6.99
CA SER A 198 -1.85 1.51 5.98
C SER A 198 -2.46 1.40 4.60
N ILE A 199 -2.16 2.39 3.74
CA ILE A 199 -2.63 2.40 2.35
C ILE A 199 -1.72 1.52 1.49
N CYS A 200 -2.34 0.72 0.62
CA CYS A 200 -1.67 -0.04 -0.42
C CYS A 200 -2.39 0.10 -1.78
N PHE A 201 -1.69 -0.33 -2.83
CA PHE A 201 -2.24 -0.54 -4.16
C PHE A 201 -2.12 -2.03 -4.51
N ILE A 202 -3.04 -2.50 -5.34
CA ILE A 202 -3.05 -3.87 -5.85
C ILE A 202 -2.70 -3.83 -7.33
N ASP A 203 -1.91 -4.79 -7.80
CA ASP A 203 -1.31 -4.76 -9.15
C ASP A 203 -2.30 -4.59 -10.30
N SER A 204 -3.55 -5.02 -10.11
CA SER A 204 -4.65 -4.96 -11.09
C SER A 204 -5.72 -3.92 -10.77
N CYS A 205 -5.49 -3.02 -9.80
CA CYS A 205 -6.48 -2.01 -9.41
C CYS A 205 -5.85 -0.62 -9.30
N SER A 206 -6.53 0.39 -9.86
CA SER A 206 -6.14 1.79 -9.76
C SER A 206 -6.59 2.43 -8.44
N SER A 207 -7.52 1.82 -7.71
CA SER A 207 -7.97 2.36 -6.42
C SER A 207 -6.97 2.07 -5.31
N PRO A 208 -6.74 3.01 -4.38
CA PRO A 208 -6.03 2.72 -3.15
C PRO A 208 -6.92 1.94 -2.18
N PHE A 209 -6.29 1.10 -1.37
CA PHE A 209 -6.93 0.28 -0.35
C PHE A 209 -6.33 0.59 1.01
N ILE A 210 -7.14 0.57 2.06
CA ILE A 210 -6.64 0.51 3.43
C ILE A 210 -6.59 -0.97 3.83
N ILE A 211 -5.42 -1.43 4.28
CA ILE A 211 -5.22 -2.79 4.76
C ILE A 211 -6.08 -3.00 6.03
N SER A 212 -7.05 -3.90 5.98
CA SER A 212 -7.90 -4.24 7.12
C SER A 212 -7.42 -5.50 7.86
N ARG A 213 -6.79 -6.44 7.14
CA ARG A 213 -6.28 -7.70 7.71
C ARG A 213 -5.04 -8.17 6.96
N ILE A 214 -4.09 -8.76 7.67
CA ILE A 214 -2.96 -9.48 7.08
C ILE A 214 -2.93 -10.85 7.73
N PHE A 215 -2.93 -11.91 6.93
CA PHE A 215 -2.98 -13.27 7.46
C PHE A 215 -2.26 -14.25 6.56
N LYS A 216 -1.89 -15.41 7.10
CA LYS A 216 -1.28 -16.50 6.36
C LYS A 216 -2.12 -17.75 6.55
N SER A 217 -2.43 -18.43 5.46
CA SER A 217 -3.18 -19.68 5.56
C SER A 217 -2.32 -20.76 6.21
N SER A 218 -2.91 -21.59 7.07
CA SER A 218 -2.25 -22.81 7.56
C SER A 218 -2.14 -23.90 6.50
N LEU A 219 -2.97 -23.84 5.45
CA LEU A 219 -3.01 -24.82 4.35
C LEU A 219 -2.04 -24.48 3.21
N GLY A 220 -1.71 -23.20 3.04
CA GLY A 220 -0.80 -22.71 2.01
C GLY A 220 0.14 -21.66 2.59
N GLY A 221 1.45 -21.83 2.39
CA GLY A 221 2.47 -20.95 2.98
C GLY A 221 2.46 -19.49 2.50
N SER A 222 1.51 -19.11 1.64
CA SER A 222 1.29 -17.75 1.17
C SER A 222 0.64 -16.86 2.23
N ALA A 223 1.09 -15.61 2.28
CA ALA A 223 0.48 -14.56 3.08
C ALA A 223 -0.45 -13.73 2.18
N PHE A 224 -1.56 -13.32 2.76
CA PHE A 224 -2.64 -12.58 2.11
C PHE A 224 -2.89 -11.26 2.84
N VAL A 225 -3.39 -10.29 2.09
CA VAL A 225 -3.89 -9.02 2.59
C VAL A 225 -5.36 -8.94 2.23
N SER A 226 -6.18 -8.60 3.22
CA SER A 226 -7.49 -8.02 2.95
C SER A 226 -7.42 -6.49 3.03
N GLY A 227 -8.04 -5.83 2.05
CA GLY A 227 -8.10 -4.37 1.98
C GLY A 227 -9.51 -3.88 1.70
N VAL A 228 -9.84 -2.70 2.21
CA VAL A 228 -11.10 -1.98 1.92
C VAL A 228 -10.81 -0.87 0.93
N ARG A 229 -11.61 -0.79 -0.14
CA ARG A 229 -11.42 0.22 -1.20
C ARG A 229 -11.66 1.61 -0.64
N CYS A 230 -10.87 2.57 -1.10
CA CYS A 230 -10.95 3.96 -0.69
C CYS A 230 -11.39 4.82 -1.86
N HIS A 231 -12.30 5.77 -1.60
CA HIS A 231 -12.63 6.81 -2.57
C HIS A 231 -11.71 8.01 -2.34
N CYS A 232 -11.14 8.53 -3.43
CA CYS A 232 -10.10 9.55 -3.38
C CYS A 232 -10.46 10.77 -4.22
N GLU A 233 -10.22 11.95 -3.68
CA GLU A 233 -10.39 13.21 -4.40
C GLU A 233 -9.16 14.10 -4.14
N GLY A 234 -8.50 14.57 -5.21
CA GLY A 234 -7.37 15.49 -5.09
C GLY A 234 -6.19 15.00 -4.22
N GLY A 235 -5.94 13.68 -4.20
CA GLY A 235 -4.88 13.07 -3.37
C GLY A 235 -5.22 12.93 -1.89
N LYS A 236 -6.48 13.12 -1.51
CA LYS A 236 -7.00 12.82 -0.17
C LYS A 236 -7.95 11.63 -0.26
N ILE A 237 -7.88 10.74 0.72
CA ILE A 237 -8.95 9.76 0.90
C ILE A 237 -10.12 10.53 1.49
N ILE A 238 -11.34 10.37 0.97
CA ILE A 238 -12.52 11.09 1.48
C ILE A 238 -13.53 10.15 2.14
N SER A 239 -13.57 8.89 1.72
CA SER A 239 -14.38 7.85 2.34
C SER A 239 -13.82 6.45 2.04
N VAL A 240 -14.33 5.45 2.76
CA VAL A 240 -14.10 4.02 2.48
C VAL A 240 -15.37 3.37 1.94
N VAL A 241 -15.21 2.44 1.01
CA VAL A 241 -16.32 1.70 0.40
C VAL A 241 -16.59 0.47 1.26
N HIS A 242 -17.50 0.61 2.22
CA HIS A 242 -17.73 -0.39 3.29
C HIS A 242 -18.13 -1.77 2.79
N ASN A 243 -18.79 -1.86 1.63
CA ASN A 243 -19.22 -3.15 1.08
C ASN A 243 -18.14 -3.81 0.21
N PHE A 244 -17.04 -3.11 -0.09
CA PHE A 244 -15.99 -3.60 -0.99
C PHE A 244 -14.77 -4.05 -0.18
N GLN A 245 -14.55 -5.36 -0.13
CA GLN A 245 -13.34 -5.96 0.41
C GLN A 245 -12.67 -6.82 -0.63
N VAL A 246 -11.36 -6.66 -0.76
CA VAL A 246 -10.51 -7.46 -1.64
C VAL A 246 -9.57 -8.29 -0.81
N THR A 247 -9.32 -9.54 -1.21
CA THR A 247 -8.31 -10.38 -0.57
C THR A 247 -7.35 -10.92 -1.61
N VAL A 248 -6.07 -10.55 -1.50
CA VAL A 248 -5.04 -10.89 -2.49
C VAL A 248 -3.80 -11.44 -1.81
N ASP A 249 -3.04 -12.26 -2.54
CA ASP A 249 -1.69 -12.66 -2.10
C ASP A 249 -0.82 -11.40 -1.97
N CYS A 250 -0.01 -11.35 -0.91
CA CYS A 250 0.87 -10.24 -0.58
C CYS A 250 1.81 -9.84 -1.74
N SER A 251 2.13 -10.75 -2.66
CA SER A 251 2.95 -10.47 -3.85
C SER A 251 2.34 -9.47 -4.81
N PHE A 252 1.01 -9.32 -4.83
CA PHE A 252 0.29 -8.35 -5.65
C PHE A 252 0.12 -6.98 -4.97
N VAL A 253 0.60 -6.83 -3.72
CA VAL A 253 0.39 -5.63 -2.91
C VAL A 253 1.61 -4.74 -2.93
N ARG A 254 1.42 -3.48 -3.33
CA ARG A 254 2.44 -2.43 -3.26
C ARG A 254 2.08 -1.42 -2.18
N PRO A 255 2.89 -1.27 -1.11
CA PRO A 255 2.62 -0.23 -0.11
C PRO A 255 2.76 1.16 -0.72
N CYS A 256 1.86 2.06 -0.31
CA CYS A 256 1.84 3.41 -0.81
C CYS A 256 3.02 4.22 -0.23
N SER A 257 3.87 4.77 -1.10
CA SER A 257 4.98 5.64 -0.69
C SER A 257 4.62 7.14 -0.63
N THR A 258 3.40 7.51 -1.04
CA THR A 258 2.92 8.89 -1.05
C THR A 258 2.03 9.20 0.15
N GLU A 259 2.13 10.44 0.65
CA GLU A 259 1.31 10.97 1.73
C GLU A 259 -0.11 11.24 1.22
N PHE A 260 -0.99 10.24 1.32
CA PHE A 260 -2.42 10.51 1.31
C PHE A 260 -2.83 11.05 2.67
N CYS A 261 -3.68 12.08 2.67
CA CYS A 261 -4.31 12.52 3.92
C CYS A 261 -5.43 11.55 4.30
N LEU A 262 -5.36 11.01 5.52
CA LEU A 262 -6.36 10.09 6.11
C LEU A 262 -7.31 10.78 7.09
N SER A 263 -7.27 12.12 7.20
CA SER A 263 -7.98 12.86 8.26
C SER A 263 -9.50 12.66 8.26
N SER A 264 -10.08 12.46 7.08
CA SER A 264 -11.52 12.21 6.83
C SER A 264 -11.98 10.81 7.27
N VAL A 265 -11.07 9.82 7.24
CA VAL A 265 -11.34 8.40 7.52
C VAL A 265 -10.56 7.91 8.74
N ALA A 266 -10.14 8.83 9.61
CA ALA A 266 -9.26 8.51 10.73
C ALA A 266 -9.92 7.56 11.73
N SER A 267 -11.24 7.68 11.92
CA SER A 267 -12.00 6.79 12.81
C SER A 267 -12.05 5.36 12.27
N GLU A 268 -12.28 5.22 10.98
CA GLU A 268 -12.35 3.95 10.26
C GLU A 268 -10.99 3.26 10.25
N VAL A 269 -9.91 4.01 9.99
CA VAL A 269 -8.54 3.50 10.09
C VAL A 269 -8.25 3.02 11.52
N CYS A 270 -8.66 3.77 12.54
CA CYS A 270 -8.53 3.33 13.94
C CYS A 270 -9.30 2.03 14.21
N ASN A 271 -10.51 1.89 13.66
CA ASN A 271 -11.30 0.65 13.78
C ASN A 271 -10.58 -0.51 13.11
N PHE A 272 -10.07 -0.35 11.88
CA PHE A 272 -9.31 -1.41 11.20
C PHE A 272 -8.06 -1.81 11.99
N VAL A 273 -7.32 -0.84 12.52
CA VAL A 273 -6.15 -1.12 13.37
C VAL A 273 -6.56 -1.87 14.64
N PHE A 274 -7.64 -1.44 15.29
CA PHE A 274 -8.17 -2.10 16.49
C PHE A 274 -8.56 -3.55 16.20
N HIS A 275 -9.39 -3.79 15.18
CA HIS A 275 -9.78 -5.13 14.76
C HIS A 275 -8.57 -5.98 14.35
N GLY A 276 -7.62 -5.41 13.61
CA GLY A 276 -6.37 -6.10 13.26
C GLY A 276 -5.58 -6.56 14.49
N GLN A 277 -5.49 -5.73 15.54
CA GLN A 277 -4.85 -6.14 16.80
C GLN A 277 -5.66 -7.23 17.51
N THR A 278 -6.99 -7.12 17.53
CA THR A 278 -7.88 -8.14 18.09
C THR A 278 -7.71 -9.48 17.37
N PHE A 279 -7.64 -9.50 16.04
CA PHE A 279 -7.41 -10.73 15.27
C PHE A 279 -6.05 -11.35 15.60
N VAL A 280 -4.98 -10.55 15.70
CA VAL A 280 -3.66 -11.05 16.12
C VAL A 280 -3.73 -11.65 17.52
N PHE A 281 -4.36 -10.96 18.47
CA PHE A 281 -4.51 -11.43 19.85
C PHE A 281 -5.26 -12.78 19.90
N LEU A 282 -6.41 -12.88 19.25
CA LEU A 282 -7.19 -14.12 19.17
C LEU A 282 -6.40 -15.25 18.48
N SER A 283 -5.66 -14.92 17.41
CA SER A 283 -4.78 -15.88 16.73
C SER A 283 -3.66 -16.37 17.65
N GLN A 284 -3.06 -15.50 18.47
CA GLN A 284 -2.07 -15.88 19.49
C GLN A 284 -2.66 -16.79 20.56
N GLU A 285 -3.86 -16.51 21.07
CA GLU A 285 -4.54 -17.36 22.05
C GLU A 285 -4.85 -18.75 21.48
N ARG A 286 -5.43 -18.82 20.27
CA ARG A 286 -5.75 -20.09 19.59
C ARG A 286 -4.51 -20.92 19.30
N ASN A 287 -3.39 -20.26 19.03
CA ASN A 287 -2.12 -20.89 18.67
C ASN A 287 -1.11 -20.84 19.82
N PHE A 288 -1.59 -20.81 21.07
CA PHE A 288 -0.74 -20.87 22.24
C PHE A 288 0.12 -22.15 22.20
N GLY A 289 1.45 -21.99 22.14
CA GLY A 289 2.39 -23.10 21.98
C GLY A 289 2.84 -23.38 20.54
N ASN A 290 2.23 -22.76 19.52
CA ASN A 290 2.72 -22.80 18.15
C ASN A 290 3.97 -21.92 17.97
N VAL A 291 5.12 -22.47 18.39
CA VAL A 291 6.40 -21.77 18.36
C VAL A 291 6.76 -21.20 16.98
N PRO A 292 6.58 -21.93 15.86
CA PRO A 292 6.84 -21.37 14.52
C PRO A 292 6.05 -20.10 14.23
N TYR A 293 4.73 -20.10 14.46
CA TYR A 293 3.87 -18.93 14.24
C TYR A 293 4.26 -17.75 15.13
N LEU A 294 4.38 -17.97 16.45
CA LEU A 294 4.73 -16.90 17.40
C LEU A 294 6.10 -16.30 17.09
N ARG A 295 7.07 -17.12 16.67
CA ARG A 295 8.38 -16.64 16.22
C ARG A 295 8.29 -15.87 14.91
N GLU A 296 7.45 -16.29 13.96
CA GLU A 296 7.22 -15.57 12.69
C GLU A 296 6.56 -14.21 12.94
N LEU A 297 5.57 -14.14 13.83
CA LEU A 297 4.92 -12.91 14.27
C LEU A 297 5.95 -11.94 14.87
N ARG A 298 6.77 -12.43 15.82
CA ARG A 298 7.85 -11.66 16.44
C ARG A 298 8.90 -11.19 15.43
N ARG A 299 9.27 -12.06 14.47
CA ARG A 299 10.22 -11.76 13.38
C ARG A 299 9.73 -10.57 12.55
N HIS A 300 8.48 -10.57 12.11
CA HIS A 300 7.94 -9.47 11.30
C HIS A 300 7.86 -8.15 12.06
N ALA A 301 7.47 -8.18 13.34
CA ALA A 301 7.46 -6.99 14.19
C ALA A 301 8.85 -6.36 14.33
N LEU A 302 9.86 -7.18 14.66
CA LEU A 302 11.26 -6.74 14.76
C LEU A 302 11.81 -6.26 13.42
N GLY A 303 11.56 -7.00 12.33
CA GLY A 303 12.01 -6.64 10.99
C GLY A 303 11.49 -5.28 10.53
N ALA A 304 10.20 -5.00 10.77
CA ALA A 304 9.61 -3.71 10.45
C ALA A 304 10.24 -2.56 11.26
N GLN A 305 10.45 -2.76 12.56
CA GLN A 305 11.09 -1.76 13.42
C GLN A 305 12.55 -1.51 13.04
N MET A 306 13.33 -2.57 12.80
CA MET A 306 14.72 -2.45 12.37
C MET A 306 14.82 -1.75 11.01
N ARG A 307 13.94 -2.07 10.06
CA ARG A 307 13.92 -1.40 8.76
C ARG A 307 13.59 0.09 8.88
N GLN A 308 12.62 0.45 9.73
CA GLN A 308 12.30 1.85 10.02
C GLN A 308 13.46 2.58 10.71
N ALA A 309 14.14 1.90 11.63
CA ALA A 309 15.32 2.41 12.33
C ALA A 309 16.48 2.67 11.36
N VAL A 310 16.75 1.76 10.44
CA VAL A 310 17.78 1.92 9.41
C VAL A 310 17.40 3.02 8.43
N SER A 311 16.15 3.04 7.95
CA SER A 311 15.64 4.07 7.03
C SER A 311 15.74 5.48 7.61
N SER A 312 15.40 5.65 8.90
CA SER A 312 15.48 6.94 9.60
C SER A 312 16.92 7.31 9.98
N GLY A 313 17.74 6.32 10.38
CA GLY A 313 19.13 6.50 10.78
C GLY A 313 20.08 6.83 9.62
N ILE A 314 19.84 6.30 8.42
CA ILE A 314 20.57 6.66 7.20
C ILE A 314 20.04 8.01 6.70
N SER A 315 20.33 9.12 7.39
CA SER A 315 20.02 10.46 6.89
C SER A 315 21.07 10.92 5.86
N LEU A 316 20.65 11.66 4.83
CA LEU A 316 21.53 12.36 3.88
C LEU A 316 22.60 13.19 4.62
N HIS A 317 22.24 13.78 5.76
CA HIS A 317 23.08 14.68 6.55
C HIS A 317 23.77 14.03 7.76
N ALA A 318 23.49 12.74 8.05
CA ALA A 318 24.15 12.06 9.17
C ALA A 318 25.63 11.79 8.83
N THR A 319 26.52 12.48 9.55
CA THR A 319 27.97 12.26 9.63
C THR A 319 28.37 11.46 10.87
N ARG A 320 27.41 11.03 11.69
CA ARG A 320 27.63 10.29 12.95
C ARG A 320 27.01 8.89 12.89
N PRO A 321 27.58 7.90 13.59
CA PRO A 321 26.94 6.60 13.79
C PRO A 321 25.53 6.80 14.34
N SER A 322 24.55 6.08 13.80
CA SER A 322 23.20 6.07 14.37
C SER A 322 23.28 5.65 15.84
N GLN A 323 22.69 6.43 16.74
CA GLN A 323 22.56 6.02 18.13
C GLN A 323 21.82 4.68 18.21
N PRO A 324 22.09 3.84 19.23
CA PRO A 324 21.33 2.62 19.42
C PRO A 324 19.83 2.91 19.51
N ILE A 325 19.03 2.13 18.78
CA ILE A 325 17.56 2.24 18.77
C ILE A 325 17.00 1.04 19.53
N SER A 326 16.08 1.31 20.46
CA SER A 326 15.39 0.27 21.22
C SER A 326 14.35 -0.43 20.35
N LEU A 327 14.44 -1.77 20.24
CA LEU A 327 13.49 -2.62 19.50
C LEU A 327 12.33 -3.14 20.38
N GLY A 328 12.21 -2.61 21.60
CA GLY A 328 11.17 -2.98 22.56
C GLY A 328 11.63 -4.01 23.59
N THR A 329 10.66 -4.63 24.26
CA THR A 329 10.88 -5.63 25.31
C THR A 329 11.55 -6.87 24.73
N PHE A 330 12.58 -7.38 25.41
CA PHE A 330 13.27 -8.60 25.02
C PHE A 330 12.41 -9.83 25.35
N GLU A 331 12.17 -10.67 24.35
CA GLU A 331 11.48 -11.96 24.50
C GLU A 331 12.51 -13.09 24.37
N PRO A 332 13.05 -13.63 25.47
CA PRO A 332 14.24 -14.49 25.43
C PRO A 332 14.11 -15.67 24.47
N PHE A 333 12.98 -16.38 24.49
CA PHE A 333 12.77 -17.57 23.68
C PHE A 333 12.78 -17.28 22.16
N HIS A 334 12.12 -16.21 21.74
CA HIS A 334 12.02 -15.85 20.32
C HIS A 334 13.24 -15.06 19.86
N ASP A 335 13.63 -14.01 20.58
CA ASP A 335 14.69 -13.08 20.17
C ASP A 335 16.07 -13.75 20.17
N MET A 336 16.35 -14.65 21.14
CA MET A 336 17.58 -15.42 21.12
C MET A 336 17.66 -16.32 19.90
N THR A 337 16.55 -16.93 19.49
CA THR A 337 16.51 -17.80 18.31
C THR A 337 16.60 -16.99 17.01
N ILE A 338 15.90 -15.86 16.93
CA ILE A 338 15.88 -15.00 15.73
C ILE A 338 17.26 -14.44 15.43
N PHE A 339 17.96 -13.92 16.45
CA PHE A 339 19.26 -13.29 16.25
C PHE A 339 20.44 -14.23 16.49
N GLY A 340 20.24 -15.35 17.18
CA GLY A 340 21.32 -16.23 17.65
C GLY A 340 21.98 -15.74 18.95
N LEU A 341 21.29 -14.92 19.76
CA LEU A 341 21.85 -14.36 21.01
C LEU A 341 22.09 -15.47 22.02
N SER A 342 23.23 -15.43 22.68
CA SER A 342 23.60 -16.41 23.71
C SER A 342 24.61 -15.83 24.68
N GLU A 343 24.80 -16.50 25.82
CA GLU A 343 25.87 -16.15 26.75
C GLU A 343 27.26 -16.21 26.10
N LYS A 344 27.47 -17.17 25.17
CA LYS A 344 28.72 -17.33 24.42
C LYS A 344 29.12 -16.09 23.64
N ASN A 345 28.14 -15.40 23.04
CA ASN A 345 28.36 -14.13 22.33
C ASN A 345 28.09 -12.90 23.20
N LYS A 346 27.95 -13.08 24.52
CA LYS A 346 27.63 -12.02 25.49
C LYS A 346 26.36 -11.25 25.11
N PHE A 347 25.41 -11.92 24.45
CA PHE A 347 24.18 -11.34 23.90
C PHE A 347 24.44 -10.14 22.98
N LYS A 348 25.48 -10.24 22.14
CA LYS A 348 25.87 -9.21 21.17
C LYS A 348 26.34 -9.84 19.87
N ILE A 349 25.72 -9.46 18.76
CA ILE A 349 26.00 -10.04 17.44
C ILE A 349 26.25 -8.91 16.45
N PRO A 350 27.48 -8.80 15.91
CA PRO A 350 27.78 -7.93 14.79
C PRO A 350 27.41 -8.62 13.47
N PHE A 351 26.81 -7.85 12.57
CA PHE A 351 26.48 -8.21 11.20
C PHE A 351 27.27 -7.31 10.27
N SER A 352 27.99 -7.89 9.31
CA SER A 352 28.85 -7.15 8.38
C SER A 352 28.71 -7.72 6.96
N LEU A 353 29.24 -7.00 5.95
CA LEU A 353 29.22 -7.45 4.55
C LEU A 353 29.72 -8.89 4.35
N GLY A 354 30.68 -9.34 5.15
CA GLY A 354 31.24 -10.70 5.04
C GLY A 354 30.43 -11.77 5.77
N SER A 355 29.45 -11.41 6.62
CA SER A 355 28.74 -12.39 7.45
C SER A 355 27.42 -11.87 8.03
N GLY A 356 26.36 -12.66 7.88
CA GLY A 356 25.09 -12.49 8.60
C GLY A 356 24.05 -11.58 7.95
N TYR A 357 24.34 -10.98 6.79
CA TYR A 357 23.34 -10.21 6.04
C TYR A 357 22.19 -11.07 5.53
N SER A 358 22.43 -12.36 5.25
CA SER A 358 21.35 -13.31 4.89
C SER A 358 20.28 -13.45 5.97
N LEU A 359 20.68 -13.43 7.25
CA LEU A 359 19.73 -13.43 8.38
C LEU A 359 18.91 -12.13 8.38
N LEU A 360 19.58 -11.00 8.16
CA LEU A 360 18.95 -9.68 8.14
C LEU A 360 18.04 -9.48 6.92
N ASP A 361 18.38 -10.05 5.77
CA ASP A 361 17.54 -10.10 4.58
C ASP A 361 16.27 -10.91 4.83
N ASN A 362 16.38 -12.04 5.56
CA ASN A 362 15.21 -12.83 5.96
C ASN A 362 14.35 -12.13 7.01
N LEU A 363 14.92 -11.20 7.79
CA LEU A 363 14.22 -10.48 8.84
C LEU A 363 13.54 -9.20 8.32
N MET A 364 14.31 -8.35 7.62
CA MET A 364 13.89 -7.03 7.16
C MET A 364 13.47 -7.03 5.69
N GLY A 365 13.70 -8.11 4.94
CA GLY A 365 13.62 -8.14 3.48
C GLY A 365 14.84 -7.47 2.83
N LYS A 366 15.13 -7.83 1.58
CA LYS A 366 16.31 -7.35 0.85
C LYS A 366 16.36 -5.82 0.73
N GLY A 367 17.57 -5.29 0.53
CA GLY A 367 17.82 -3.87 0.32
C GLY A 367 17.50 -2.99 1.55
N TRP A 368 17.48 -3.59 2.75
CA TRP A 368 17.36 -2.83 4.00
C TRP A 368 18.61 -2.01 4.29
N ASP A 369 19.77 -2.49 3.82
CA ASP A 369 21.10 -1.97 4.06
C ASP A 369 21.45 -0.82 3.12
N VAL A 370 20.71 -0.61 2.03
CA VAL A 370 20.99 0.41 1.01
C VAL A 370 19.91 1.48 1.01
N LYS A 371 20.32 2.75 1.03
CA LYS A 371 19.44 3.90 0.81
C LYS A 371 19.92 4.73 -0.36
N SER A 372 19.05 4.84 -1.37
CA SER A 372 19.24 5.79 -2.46
C SER A 372 19.07 7.22 -1.92
N LEU A 373 20.04 8.09 -2.22
CA LEU A 373 20.00 9.51 -1.82
C LEU A 373 18.96 10.31 -2.61
N ARG A 374 18.54 9.80 -3.77
CA ARG A 374 17.53 10.37 -4.66
C ARG A 374 16.79 9.26 -5.40
N ARG A 375 15.50 9.10 -5.11
CA ARG A 375 14.66 8.08 -5.76
C ARG A 375 14.44 8.37 -7.26
N ASP A 376 14.70 9.60 -7.70
CA ASP A 376 14.47 10.17 -9.03
C ASP A 376 15.68 10.05 -9.99
N VAL A 377 16.85 9.62 -9.49
CA VAL A 377 18.10 9.58 -10.27
C VAL A 377 18.69 8.17 -10.26
N ALA A 378 18.71 7.52 -11.42
CA ALA A 378 19.52 6.32 -11.63
C ALA A 378 21.00 6.65 -11.35
N ASP A 379 21.72 5.74 -10.69
CA ASP A 379 23.13 5.91 -10.33
C ASP A 379 23.44 7.05 -9.35
N CYS A 380 22.43 7.53 -8.60
CA CYS A 380 22.72 8.43 -7.48
C CYS A 380 23.51 7.66 -6.40
N HIS A 381 24.49 8.33 -5.79
CA HIS A 381 25.30 7.77 -4.71
C HIS A 381 24.40 7.14 -3.64
N PHE A 382 24.74 5.94 -3.17
CA PHE A 382 24.01 5.24 -2.12
C PHE A 382 24.75 5.38 -0.79
N LYS A 383 23.99 5.50 0.30
CA LYS A 383 24.51 5.19 1.63
C LYS A 383 24.14 3.75 1.94
N PHE A 384 25.10 3.01 2.47
CA PHE A 384 24.86 1.63 2.87
C PHE A 384 25.35 1.36 4.29
N VAL A 385 24.68 0.45 4.96
CA VAL A 385 25.09 -0.08 6.26
C VAL A 385 26.24 -1.03 6.02
N THR A 386 27.39 -0.79 6.67
CA THR A 386 28.56 -1.69 6.62
C THR A 386 28.65 -2.60 7.84
N LEU A 387 28.10 -2.13 8.96
CA LEU A 387 28.07 -2.83 10.24
C LEU A 387 26.76 -2.52 10.95
N LEU A 388 26.05 -3.57 11.35
CA LEU A 388 24.91 -3.50 12.25
C LEU A 388 25.23 -4.36 13.47
N THR A 389 24.87 -3.92 14.66
CA THR A 389 25.06 -4.73 15.87
C THR A 389 23.74 -4.82 16.64
N VAL A 390 23.26 -6.05 16.85
CA VAL A 390 22.15 -6.32 17.75
C VAL A 390 22.71 -6.75 19.09
N TYR A 391 22.22 -6.16 20.18
CA TYR A 391 22.66 -6.53 21.52
C TYR A 391 21.54 -6.36 22.55
N LEU A 392 21.60 -7.16 23.61
CA LEU A 392 20.73 -7.01 24.77
C LEU A 392 21.23 -5.87 25.66
N ASP A 393 20.42 -4.84 25.86
CA ASP A 393 20.73 -3.77 26.80
C ASP A 393 20.42 -4.20 28.23
N LYS A 394 21.47 -4.64 28.95
CA LYS A 394 21.38 -5.12 30.33
C LYS A 394 21.03 -4.03 31.35
N LYS A 395 21.13 -2.73 30.99
CA LYS A 395 20.84 -1.63 31.92
C LYS A 395 19.35 -1.48 32.25
N LYS A 396 18.46 -2.06 31.43
CA LYS A 396 17.00 -2.02 31.62
C LYS A 396 16.39 -3.37 32.02
N SER A 397 17.20 -4.39 32.26
CA SER A 397 16.73 -5.76 32.58
C SER A 397 16.52 -6.00 34.09
N TYR A 398 16.78 -4.99 34.93
CA TYR A 398 16.52 -4.99 36.37
C TYR A 398 15.43 -3.96 36.67
N SER A 399 14.18 -4.29 36.34
CA SER A 399 12.99 -3.61 36.88
C SER A 399 11.88 -4.63 37.06
#